data_AF-A0A536TVQ6-F1
#
_entry.id   AF-A0A536TVQ6-F1
#
_cell.length_a   1.000
_cell.length_b   1.000
_cell.length_c   1.000
_cell.angle_alpha   90.00
_cell.angle_beta   90.00
_cell.angle_gamma   90.00
#
_symmetry.space_group_name_H-M   'P 1'
#
loop_
_entity.id
_entity.type
_entity.pdbx_description
1 polymer ?
#
loop_
_entity_poly.entity_id
_entity_poly.type
_entity_poly.pdbx_seq_one_letter_code
_entity_poly.pdbx_strand_id
1 'polypeptide(L)'
;MRRVRRPPPRAYRGRAGNDRLRRGRAAAAPRRRHRAPGGESGDVITATYQEDLFRDKVALVSGGTSGIGAAIGNALAELGASVTVTGATPAEAEDAHERASFWVEHAAALDVRNGAAVTAFLAGFASLDILVNCAGIIRRGEEHDPRVFAEVVDVNLTGTMRLCAGARPLLAKSKGCIVNTASVLANFGGALVPGYSASKGGVAQLTKSLAIAYAAEQIRVNAIAPGWIATPLTQALQDDPARSDAILSRTPFGRWGTPDDVSQEGRVGKGPRDRAAGRLQARLLGARHRAFGRRRSRQLALLVPPRGPAVSQGP
;
A
#
# COMPACT_ATOMS: atom_id res chain seq x y z
N MET A 1 -6.04 53.08 3.42
CA MET A 1 -5.96 51.72 4.01
C MET A 1 -5.46 51.81 5.45
N ARG A 2 -6.26 51.33 6.41
CA ARG A 2 -6.07 51.51 7.86
C ARG A 2 -4.97 50.59 8.42
N ARG A 3 -4.05 51.15 9.23
CA ARG A 3 -3.01 50.41 9.98
C ARG A 3 -3.63 49.66 11.15
N VAL A 4 -3.45 48.34 11.21
CA VAL A 4 -3.88 47.48 12.33
C VAL A 4 -2.74 47.40 13.36
N ARG A 5 -3.00 47.84 14.60
CA ARG A 5 -2.08 47.73 15.75
C ARG A 5 -2.24 46.34 16.42
N ARG A 6 -1.12 45.65 16.69
CA ARG A 6 -1.05 44.42 17.50
C ARG A 6 -1.04 44.74 19.00
N PRO A 7 -1.71 43.96 19.87
CA PRO A 7 -1.58 44.10 21.33
C PRO A 7 -0.39 43.28 21.88
N PRO A 8 0.15 43.65 23.06
CA PRO A 8 1.31 42.99 23.67
C PRO A 8 0.92 41.72 24.47
N PRO A 9 1.88 40.82 24.77
CA PRO A 9 1.62 39.58 25.49
C PRO A 9 1.47 39.82 27.00
N ARG A 10 0.46 39.17 27.61
CA ARG A 10 0.26 39.12 29.07
C ARG A 10 1.22 38.11 29.70
N ALA A 11 2.08 38.59 30.60
CA ALA A 11 2.82 37.77 31.56
C ALA A 11 1.89 37.36 32.71
N TYR A 12 1.91 36.10 33.13
CA TYR A 12 1.28 35.68 34.37
C TYR A 12 2.32 35.12 35.35
N ARG A 13 2.36 35.76 36.51
CA ARG A 13 3.26 35.53 37.64
C ARG A 13 2.98 34.19 38.33
N GLY A 14 4.03 33.58 38.85
CA GLY A 14 3.96 32.44 39.76
C GLY A 14 3.38 32.80 41.13
N ARG A 15 2.91 31.77 41.83
CA ARG A 15 2.74 31.77 43.28
C ARG A 15 3.23 30.44 43.84
N ALA A 16 4.16 30.55 44.78
CA ALA A 16 4.65 29.49 45.63
C ALA A 16 3.73 29.29 46.84
N GLY A 17 3.76 28.06 47.37
CA GLY A 17 3.55 27.73 48.78
C GLY A 17 2.10 27.52 49.24
N ASN A 18 1.78 26.30 49.67
CA ASN A 18 1.76 26.05 51.11
C ASN A 18 1.94 24.57 51.47
N ASP A 19 2.54 24.39 52.64
CA ASP A 19 3.11 23.19 53.21
C ASP A 19 2.14 22.51 54.20
N ARG A 20 2.43 21.24 54.49
CA ARG A 20 1.93 20.38 55.60
C ARG A 20 0.55 19.73 55.47
N LEU A 21 0.56 18.39 55.51
CA LEU A 21 0.14 17.62 56.69
C LEU A 21 0.76 16.20 56.66
N ARG A 22 1.42 15.84 57.75
CA ARG A 22 2.05 14.53 58.03
C ARG A 22 1.00 13.51 58.54
N ARG A 23 1.28 12.21 58.30
CA ARG A 23 0.95 10.96 59.06
C ARG A 23 0.51 9.87 58.07
N GLY A 24 0.93 8.61 58.10
CA GLY A 24 1.91 7.87 58.90
C GLY A 24 2.31 6.59 58.13
N ARG A 25 3.43 5.99 58.52
CA ARG A 25 3.97 4.74 57.96
C ARG A 25 3.10 3.55 58.36
N ALA A 26 2.72 2.72 57.39
CA ALA A 26 2.27 1.34 57.63
C ALA A 26 3.15 0.39 56.80
N ALA A 27 3.63 -0.66 57.46
CA ALA A 27 4.61 -1.63 56.98
C ALA A 27 4.07 -2.50 55.82
N ALA A 28 4.91 -2.75 54.82
CA ALA A 28 4.60 -3.63 53.70
C ALA A 28 4.86 -5.11 54.06
N ALA A 29 3.84 -5.95 53.90
CA ALA A 29 3.93 -7.40 54.03
C ALA A 29 4.70 -8.05 52.85
N PRO A 30 5.37 -9.20 53.06
CA PRO A 30 6.22 -9.81 52.04
C PRO A 30 5.40 -10.44 50.90
N ARG A 31 5.68 -10.03 49.66
CA ARG A 31 5.10 -10.63 48.46
C ARG A 31 5.71 -12.02 48.24
N ARG A 32 4.88 -13.07 48.36
CA ARG A 32 5.19 -14.44 47.94
C ARG A 32 5.61 -14.42 46.45
N ARG A 33 6.81 -14.93 46.16
CA ARG A 33 7.27 -15.18 44.78
C ARG A 33 6.55 -16.41 44.27
N HIS A 34 5.58 -16.24 43.36
CA HIS A 34 5.09 -17.34 42.54
C HIS A 34 6.17 -17.72 41.53
N ARG A 35 6.73 -18.92 41.68
CA ARG A 35 7.64 -19.56 40.72
C ARG A 35 6.77 -20.11 39.59
N ALA A 36 6.93 -19.57 38.38
CA ALA A 36 6.28 -20.11 37.19
C ALA A 36 6.90 -21.48 36.83
N PRO A 37 6.13 -22.46 36.34
CA PRO A 37 6.68 -23.73 35.87
C PRO A 37 7.51 -23.49 34.61
N GLY A 38 8.66 -24.14 34.52
CA GLY A 38 9.50 -24.15 33.33
C GLY A 38 8.78 -24.85 32.18
N GLY A 39 8.59 -24.11 31.09
CA GLY A 39 8.21 -24.62 29.79
C GLY A 39 9.23 -24.09 28.79
N GLU A 40 9.74 -25.00 27.97
CA GLU A 40 10.79 -24.82 26.97
C GLU A 40 10.59 -23.55 26.14
N SER A 41 11.54 -22.61 26.26
CA SER A 41 11.62 -21.43 25.40
C SER A 41 12.20 -21.83 24.05
N GLY A 42 11.40 -22.53 23.24
CA GLY A 42 11.59 -22.57 21.80
C GLY A 42 11.20 -21.21 21.23
N ASP A 43 12.10 -20.57 20.49
CA ASP A 43 11.91 -19.28 19.83
C ASP A 43 10.66 -19.28 18.93
N VAL A 44 9.50 -18.92 19.48
CA VAL A 44 8.34 -18.53 18.66
C VAL A 44 8.60 -17.13 18.14
N ILE A 45 9.45 -17.04 17.11
CA ILE A 45 9.47 -15.87 16.23
C ILE A 45 8.07 -15.80 15.64
N THR A 46 7.28 -14.84 16.09
CA THR A 46 5.94 -14.59 15.56
C THR A 46 6.12 -14.13 14.11
N ALA A 47 5.97 -15.05 13.15
CA ALA A 47 5.76 -14.69 11.77
C ALA A 47 4.61 -13.69 11.76
N THR A 48 4.85 -12.47 11.27
CA THR A 48 3.88 -11.37 11.36
C THR A 48 2.64 -11.65 10.49
N TYR A 49 2.73 -12.65 9.60
CA TYR A 49 1.64 -13.21 8.81
C TYR A 49 1.51 -14.71 9.06
N GLN A 50 0.27 -15.19 9.03
CA GLN A 50 -0.02 -16.61 8.98
C GLN A 50 0.44 -17.14 7.61
N GLU A 51 1.01 -18.34 7.61
CA GLU A 51 1.16 -19.12 6.37
C GLU A 51 -0.23 -19.26 5.72
N ASP A 52 -0.26 -19.18 4.39
CA ASP A 52 -1.49 -19.28 3.59
C ASP A 52 -2.59 -18.25 3.95
N LEU A 53 -2.22 -17.02 4.32
CA LEU A 53 -3.15 -15.95 4.69
C LEU A 53 -4.26 -15.71 3.65
N PHE A 54 -3.96 -15.92 2.37
CA PHE A 54 -4.87 -15.72 1.25
C PHE A 54 -5.27 -17.05 0.58
N ARG A 55 -5.21 -18.15 1.31
CA ARG A 55 -5.77 -19.43 0.86
C ARG A 55 -7.20 -19.25 0.33
N ASP A 56 -7.47 -19.86 -0.81
CA ASP A 56 -8.76 -19.83 -1.52
C ASP A 56 -9.22 -18.42 -1.96
N LYS A 57 -8.30 -17.45 -2.01
CA LYS A 57 -8.58 -16.10 -2.52
C LYS A 57 -8.16 -15.96 -3.96
N VAL A 58 -9.01 -15.29 -4.75
CA VAL A 58 -8.70 -14.97 -6.14
C VAL A 58 -8.26 -13.52 -6.24
N ALA A 59 -7.09 -13.29 -6.83
CA ALA A 59 -6.48 -11.98 -6.99
C ALA A 59 -6.19 -11.64 -8.45
N LEU A 60 -6.45 -10.39 -8.83
CA LEU A 60 -6.06 -9.80 -10.10
C LEU A 60 -5.08 -8.66 -9.87
N VAL A 61 -3.90 -8.72 -10.48
CA VAL A 61 -2.90 -7.65 -10.47
C VAL A 61 -2.70 -7.09 -11.88
N SER A 62 -3.27 -5.92 -12.17
CA SER A 62 -3.02 -5.26 -13.46
C SER A 62 -1.64 -4.63 -13.49
N GLY A 63 -0.95 -4.67 -14.63
CA GLY A 63 0.46 -4.29 -14.71
C GLY A 63 1.35 -5.18 -13.85
N GLY A 64 0.95 -6.44 -13.65
CA GLY A 64 1.65 -7.41 -12.82
C GLY A 64 2.71 -8.23 -13.56
N THR A 65 2.97 -7.92 -14.83
CA THR A 65 4.01 -8.56 -15.65
C THR A 65 5.40 -7.97 -15.41
N SER A 66 5.58 -6.93 -14.59
CA SER A 66 6.91 -6.42 -14.24
C SER A 66 6.91 -5.60 -12.95
N GLY A 67 8.12 -5.28 -12.46
CA GLY A 67 8.35 -4.31 -11.38
C GLY A 67 7.54 -4.59 -10.11
N ILE A 68 6.90 -3.54 -9.57
CA ILE A 68 6.11 -3.59 -8.34
C ILE A 68 4.93 -4.57 -8.48
N GLY A 69 4.25 -4.58 -9.63
CA GLY A 69 3.09 -5.44 -9.85
C GLY A 69 3.46 -6.92 -9.80
N ALA A 70 4.57 -7.30 -10.45
CA ALA A 70 5.07 -8.67 -10.41
C ALA A 70 5.43 -9.10 -8.98
N ALA A 71 6.12 -8.24 -8.22
CA ALA A 71 6.47 -8.52 -6.84
C ALA A 71 5.23 -8.68 -5.93
N ILE A 72 4.17 -7.88 -6.16
CA ILE A 72 2.90 -8.03 -5.43
C ILE A 72 2.19 -9.34 -5.82
N GLY A 73 2.16 -9.67 -7.12
CA GLY A 73 1.57 -10.92 -7.60
C GLY A 73 2.23 -12.14 -6.97
N ASN A 74 3.56 -12.19 -6.98
CA ASN A 74 4.32 -13.26 -6.33
C ASN A 74 4.06 -13.33 -4.82
N ALA A 75 4.07 -12.21 -4.11
CA ALA A 75 3.80 -12.19 -2.68
C ALA A 75 2.39 -12.68 -2.32
N LEU A 76 1.39 -12.41 -3.18
CA LEU A 76 0.03 -12.94 -3.00
C LEU A 76 -0.02 -14.45 -3.24
N ALA A 77 0.67 -14.95 -4.26
CA ALA A 77 0.76 -16.38 -4.57
C ALA A 77 1.49 -17.16 -3.46
N GLU A 78 2.60 -16.63 -2.95
CA GLU A 78 3.33 -17.18 -1.79
C GLU A 78 2.46 -17.28 -0.53
N LEU A 79 1.47 -16.41 -0.41
CA LEU A 79 0.49 -16.41 0.69
C LEU A 79 -0.77 -17.22 0.38
N GLY A 80 -0.77 -18.01 -0.72
CA GLY A 80 -1.81 -18.99 -1.03
C GLY A 80 -2.97 -18.49 -1.90
N ALA A 81 -2.89 -17.28 -2.48
CA ALA A 81 -3.89 -16.80 -3.41
C ALA A 81 -3.74 -17.46 -4.81
N SER A 82 -4.86 -17.67 -5.49
CA SER A 82 -4.89 -17.87 -6.94
C SER A 82 -4.75 -16.50 -7.61
N VAL A 83 -3.65 -16.29 -8.34
CA VAL A 83 -3.27 -14.97 -8.85
C VAL A 83 -3.25 -14.97 -10.38
N THR A 84 -4.01 -14.04 -10.96
CA THR A 84 -3.88 -13.63 -12.35
C THR A 84 -3.20 -12.27 -12.42
N VAL A 85 -2.20 -12.13 -13.28
CA VAL A 85 -1.60 -10.84 -13.59
C VAL A 85 -1.82 -10.43 -15.03
N THR A 86 -1.79 -9.14 -15.31
CA THR A 86 -1.88 -8.65 -16.69
C THR A 86 -0.75 -7.73 -17.11
N GLY A 87 -0.36 -7.85 -18.38
CA GLY A 87 0.49 -6.92 -19.13
C GLY A 87 -0.34 -6.23 -20.22
N ALA A 88 0.15 -5.14 -20.80
CA ALA A 88 -0.59 -4.42 -21.84
C ALA A 88 -0.63 -5.19 -23.17
N THR A 89 0.35 -6.08 -23.41
CA THR A 89 0.52 -6.82 -24.65
C THR A 89 0.67 -8.32 -24.40
N PRO A 90 0.41 -9.18 -25.41
CA PRO A 90 0.69 -10.62 -25.32
C PRO A 90 2.14 -10.93 -24.98
N ALA A 91 3.09 -10.22 -25.61
CA ALA A 91 4.52 -10.40 -25.34
C ALA A 91 4.87 -10.16 -23.87
N GLU A 92 4.32 -9.11 -23.24
CA GLU A 92 4.54 -8.87 -21.81
C GLU A 92 3.98 -10.00 -20.92
N ALA A 93 2.89 -10.64 -21.33
CA ALA A 93 2.28 -11.74 -20.59
C ALA A 93 3.07 -13.05 -20.77
N GLU A 94 3.52 -13.33 -21.99
CA GLU A 94 4.39 -14.46 -22.33
C GLU A 94 5.74 -14.35 -21.60
N ASP A 95 6.42 -13.21 -21.70
CA ASP A 95 7.66 -12.90 -20.98
C ASP A 95 7.49 -13.08 -19.47
N ALA A 96 6.30 -12.79 -18.94
CA ALA A 96 6.05 -12.96 -17.52
C ALA A 96 5.97 -14.44 -17.12
N HIS A 97 5.28 -15.25 -17.92
CA HIS A 97 5.11 -16.67 -17.69
C HIS A 97 6.43 -17.44 -17.76
N GLU A 98 7.35 -17.03 -18.64
CA GLU A 98 8.64 -17.71 -18.84
C GLU A 98 9.68 -17.42 -17.75
N ARG A 99 9.47 -16.38 -16.92
CA ARG A 99 10.44 -16.04 -15.87
C ARG A 99 10.36 -17.03 -14.71
N ALA A 100 11.49 -17.64 -14.38
CA ALA A 100 11.64 -18.55 -13.24
C ALA A 100 11.21 -17.94 -11.87
N SER A 101 11.22 -16.61 -11.76
CA SER A 101 10.79 -15.88 -10.57
C SER A 101 9.29 -15.61 -10.54
N PHE A 102 8.47 -16.24 -11.38
CA PHE A 102 7.05 -15.96 -11.51
C PHE A 102 6.23 -17.12 -10.94
N TRP A 103 5.54 -16.84 -9.83
CA TRP A 103 4.88 -17.86 -8.99
C TRP A 103 3.36 -17.78 -9.10
N VAL A 104 2.85 -16.95 -10.01
CA VAL A 104 1.42 -16.73 -10.21
C VAL A 104 0.84 -17.75 -11.19
N GLU A 105 -0.44 -18.03 -11.05
CA GLU A 105 -1.12 -19.10 -11.79
C GLU A 105 -1.33 -18.71 -13.26
N HIS A 106 -1.69 -17.44 -13.53
CA HIS A 106 -2.04 -16.97 -14.86
C HIS A 106 -1.40 -15.63 -15.20
N ALA A 107 -0.95 -15.48 -16.45
CA ALA A 107 -0.58 -14.20 -17.05
C ALA A 107 -1.43 -13.98 -18.31
N ALA A 108 -1.93 -12.76 -18.51
CA ALA A 108 -2.75 -12.42 -19.67
C ALA A 108 -2.50 -11.01 -20.20
N ALA A 109 -2.78 -10.80 -21.49
CA ALA A 109 -2.78 -9.47 -22.08
C ALA A 109 -4.09 -8.74 -21.76
N LEU A 110 -3.98 -7.51 -21.26
CA LEU A 110 -5.11 -6.61 -21.05
C LEU A 110 -4.65 -5.15 -21.13
N ASP A 111 -4.99 -4.48 -22.23
CA ASP A 111 -4.88 -3.02 -22.32
C ASP A 111 -6.04 -2.35 -21.57
N VAL A 112 -5.71 -1.74 -20.43
CA VAL A 112 -6.67 -1.07 -19.55
C VAL A 112 -7.35 0.16 -20.17
N ARG A 113 -6.90 0.63 -21.35
CA ARG A 113 -7.58 1.68 -22.11
C ARG A 113 -8.85 1.18 -22.79
N ASN A 114 -8.89 -0.12 -23.14
CA ASN A 114 -10.02 -0.73 -23.82
C ASN A 114 -11.08 -1.19 -22.81
N GLY A 115 -12.11 -0.37 -22.60
CA GLY A 115 -13.18 -0.68 -21.66
C GLY A 115 -13.97 -1.96 -22.00
N ALA A 116 -14.14 -2.28 -23.29
CA ALA A 116 -14.80 -3.51 -23.70
C ALA A 116 -13.95 -4.75 -23.36
N ALA A 117 -12.64 -4.68 -23.62
CA ALA A 117 -11.71 -5.75 -23.25
C ALA A 117 -11.65 -5.93 -21.72
N VAL A 118 -11.61 -4.84 -20.94
CA VAL A 118 -11.67 -4.91 -19.47
C VAL A 118 -12.94 -5.60 -18.99
N THR A 119 -14.08 -5.26 -19.57
CA THR A 119 -15.37 -5.86 -19.21
C THR A 119 -15.40 -7.35 -19.54
N ALA A 120 -14.99 -7.72 -20.75
CA ALA A 120 -14.93 -9.11 -21.20
C ALA A 120 -13.95 -9.95 -20.36
N PHE A 121 -12.78 -9.39 -20.05
CA PHE A 121 -11.77 -10.05 -19.23
C PHE A 121 -12.28 -10.36 -17.82
N LEU A 122 -12.92 -9.39 -17.16
CA LEU A 122 -13.47 -9.56 -15.83
C LEU A 122 -14.67 -10.51 -15.80
N ALA A 123 -15.44 -10.61 -16.89
CA ALA A 123 -16.52 -11.59 -17.01
C ALA A 123 -16.02 -13.05 -17.00
N GLY A 124 -14.73 -13.29 -17.28
CA GLY A 124 -14.11 -14.61 -17.18
C GLY A 124 -13.85 -15.08 -15.74
N PHE A 125 -13.94 -14.20 -14.74
CA PHE A 125 -13.72 -14.56 -13.35
C PHE A 125 -15.01 -15.07 -12.68
N ALA A 126 -14.97 -16.28 -12.15
CA ALA A 126 -16.08 -16.81 -11.33
C ALA A 126 -16.20 -16.08 -9.98
N SER A 127 -15.08 -15.61 -9.43
CA SER A 127 -15.00 -14.80 -8.21
C SER A 127 -13.73 -13.94 -8.24
N LEU A 128 -13.73 -12.85 -7.47
CA LEU A 128 -12.56 -12.00 -7.27
C LEU A 128 -12.60 -11.42 -5.86
N ASP A 129 -11.55 -11.63 -5.07
CA ASP A 129 -11.42 -11.11 -3.71
C ASP A 129 -10.51 -9.88 -3.64
N ILE A 130 -9.50 -9.82 -4.51
CA ILE A 130 -8.44 -8.81 -4.45
C ILE A 130 -8.20 -8.25 -5.85
N LEU A 131 -8.36 -6.94 -6.01
CA LEU A 131 -7.89 -6.20 -7.19
C LEU A 131 -6.71 -5.31 -6.80
N VAL A 132 -5.58 -5.46 -7.48
CA VAL A 132 -4.45 -4.56 -7.38
C VAL A 132 -4.27 -3.84 -8.71
N ASN A 133 -4.44 -2.52 -8.72
CA ASN A 133 -4.22 -1.69 -9.90
C ASN A 133 -2.78 -1.19 -9.93
N CYS A 134 -1.92 -1.86 -10.70
CA CYS A 134 -0.51 -1.49 -10.87
C CYS A 134 -0.12 -1.13 -12.31
N ALA A 135 -1.04 -1.25 -13.29
CA ALA A 135 -0.83 -0.79 -14.65
C ALA A 135 -0.50 0.71 -14.66
N GLY A 136 0.57 1.08 -15.36
CA GLY A 136 0.92 2.48 -15.55
C GLY A 136 2.14 2.72 -16.42
N ILE A 137 2.14 3.91 -17.04
CA ILE A 137 3.23 4.41 -17.90
C ILE A 137 3.71 5.77 -17.41
N ILE A 138 4.90 6.15 -17.86
CA ILE A 138 5.50 7.48 -17.69
C ILE A 138 6.21 7.85 -19.00
N ARG A 139 6.10 9.11 -19.42
CA ARG A 139 6.70 9.63 -20.67
C ARG A 139 7.51 10.88 -20.36
N ARG A 140 8.60 10.67 -19.62
CA ARG A 140 9.38 11.73 -18.99
C ARG A 140 9.96 12.70 -20.03
N GLY A 141 9.56 13.97 -19.94
CA GLY A 141 9.97 15.03 -20.86
C GLY A 141 8.99 15.25 -22.02
N GLU A 142 8.13 14.28 -22.31
CA GLU A 142 7.19 14.33 -23.43
C GLU A 142 5.76 14.67 -22.99
N GLU A 143 5.43 14.47 -21.71
CA GLU A 143 4.10 14.70 -21.14
C GLU A 143 3.60 16.15 -21.18
N HIS A 144 4.41 17.10 -21.65
CA HIS A 144 3.95 18.47 -21.94
C HIS A 144 3.19 18.57 -23.28
N ASP A 145 3.34 17.59 -24.18
CA ASP A 145 2.41 17.42 -25.31
C ASP A 145 1.06 16.94 -24.75
N PRO A 146 -0.05 17.67 -24.97
CA PRO A 146 -1.37 17.28 -24.49
C PRO A 146 -1.83 15.88 -24.90
N ARG A 147 -1.36 15.35 -26.04
CA ARG A 147 -1.68 13.99 -26.49
C ARG A 147 -0.98 12.94 -25.63
N VAL A 148 0.30 13.15 -25.34
CA VAL A 148 1.09 12.27 -24.45
C VAL A 148 0.56 12.36 -23.02
N PHE A 149 0.23 13.58 -22.56
CA PHE A 149 -0.47 13.78 -21.29
C PHE A 149 -1.75 12.94 -21.20
N ALA A 150 -2.61 13.02 -22.22
CA ALA A 150 -3.88 12.30 -22.27
C ALA A 150 -3.67 10.78 -22.27
N GLU A 151 -2.67 10.26 -23.00
CA GLU A 151 -2.30 8.83 -22.98
C GLU A 151 -1.93 8.37 -21.57
N VAL A 152 -1.03 9.10 -20.90
CA VAL A 152 -0.58 8.77 -19.53
C VAL A 152 -1.75 8.80 -18.55
N VAL A 153 -2.64 9.80 -18.65
CA VAL A 153 -3.84 9.87 -17.81
C VAL A 153 -4.81 8.73 -18.11
N ASP A 154 -5.02 8.38 -19.38
CA ASP A 154 -5.95 7.33 -19.78
C ASP A 154 -5.51 5.95 -19.27
N VAL A 155 -4.21 5.63 -19.35
CA VAL A 155 -3.67 4.38 -18.79
C VAL A 155 -3.74 4.41 -17.26
N ASN A 156 -3.12 5.41 -16.63
CA ASN A 156 -2.85 5.38 -15.19
C ASN A 156 -4.08 5.64 -14.32
N LEU A 157 -4.97 6.56 -14.75
CA LEU A 157 -6.13 6.98 -13.98
C LEU A 157 -7.42 6.37 -14.53
N THR A 158 -7.71 6.60 -15.81
CA THR A 158 -8.98 6.12 -16.39
C THR A 158 -9.00 4.60 -16.47
N GLY A 159 -7.88 3.95 -16.81
CA GLY A 159 -7.72 2.50 -16.78
C GLY A 159 -7.93 1.91 -15.39
N THR A 160 -7.36 2.54 -14.35
CA THR A 160 -7.62 2.19 -12.95
C THR A 160 -9.12 2.26 -12.63
N MET A 161 -9.82 3.31 -13.08
CA MET A 161 -11.27 3.44 -12.86
C MET A 161 -12.07 2.36 -13.61
N ARG A 162 -11.71 2.04 -14.86
CA ARG A 162 -12.36 0.98 -15.65
C ARG A 162 -12.27 -0.37 -14.95
N LEU A 163 -11.08 -0.74 -14.44
CA LEU A 163 -10.89 -1.97 -13.67
C LEU A 163 -11.69 -1.95 -12.37
N CYS A 164 -11.66 -0.85 -11.60
CA CYS A 164 -12.47 -0.72 -10.37
C CYS A 164 -13.96 -0.92 -10.65
N ALA A 165 -14.49 -0.29 -11.69
CA ALA A 165 -15.90 -0.36 -12.05
C ALA A 165 -16.30 -1.76 -12.52
N GLY A 166 -15.51 -2.38 -13.41
CA GLY A 166 -15.78 -3.72 -13.92
C GLY A 166 -15.67 -4.80 -12.84
N ALA A 167 -14.76 -4.64 -11.87
CA ALA A 167 -14.52 -5.62 -10.82
C ALA A 167 -15.53 -5.51 -9.65
N ARG A 168 -16.22 -4.37 -9.52
CA ARG A 168 -17.13 -4.09 -8.41
C ARG A 168 -18.15 -5.22 -8.15
N PRO A 169 -18.86 -5.79 -9.14
CA PRO A 169 -19.86 -6.83 -8.87
C PRO A 169 -19.24 -8.09 -8.22
N LEU A 170 -18.05 -8.50 -8.69
CA LEU A 170 -17.32 -9.66 -8.14
C LEU A 170 -16.83 -9.37 -6.72
N LEU A 171 -16.26 -8.18 -6.51
CA LEU A 171 -15.76 -7.74 -5.21
C LEU A 171 -16.88 -7.53 -4.19
N ALA A 172 -18.07 -7.08 -4.61
CA ALA A 172 -19.23 -6.96 -3.74
C ALA A 172 -19.69 -8.34 -3.23
N LYS A 173 -19.69 -9.35 -4.12
CA LYS A 173 -20.05 -10.73 -3.77
C LYS A 173 -19.06 -11.36 -2.79
N SER A 174 -17.77 -11.12 -2.97
CA SER A 174 -16.71 -11.65 -2.09
C SER A 174 -16.45 -10.82 -0.84
N LYS A 175 -17.00 -9.59 -0.78
CA LYS A 175 -16.64 -8.55 0.21
C LYS A 175 -15.13 -8.25 0.17
N GLY A 176 -14.63 -8.16 -1.04
CA GLY A 176 -13.21 -8.07 -1.37
C GLY A 176 -12.59 -6.69 -1.14
N CYS A 177 -11.45 -6.46 -1.80
CA CYS A 177 -10.75 -5.19 -1.71
C CYS A 177 -10.03 -4.77 -2.99
N ILE A 178 -9.77 -3.47 -3.06
CA ILE A 178 -9.03 -2.81 -4.13
C ILE A 178 -7.82 -2.11 -3.50
N VAL A 179 -6.65 -2.32 -4.09
CA VAL A 179 -5.42 -1.57 -3.80
C VAL A 179 -4.96 -0.87 -5.07
N ASN A 180 -4.97 0.46 -5.06
CA ASN A 180 -4.48 1.26 -6.17
C ASN A 180 -3.01 1.66 -5.95
N THR A 181 -2.21 1.66 -7.02
CA THR A 181 -0.83 2.14 -6.98
C THR A 181 -0.76 3.61 -7.36
N ALA A 182 -0.68 4.48 -6.35
CA ALA A 182 -0.39 5.90 -6.50
C ALA A 182 1.12 6.14 -6.68
N SER A 183 1.66 7.24 -6.14
CA SER A 183 3.08 7.55 -6.10
C SER A 183 3.33 8.63 -5.05
N VAL A 184 4.56 8.79 -4.57
CA VAL A 184 4.96 10.03 -3.87
C VAL A 184 4.71 11.28 -4.72
N LEU A 185 4.72 11.17 -6.06
CA LEU A 185 4.32 12.22 -6.99
C LEU A 185 2.81 12.56 -6.94
N ALA A 186 2.00 11.83 -6.17
CA ALA A 186 0.64 12.24 -5.85
C ALA A 186 0.60 13.37 -4.80
N ASN A 187 1.69 13.60 -4.07
CA ASN A 187 1.80 14.63 -3.04
C ASN A 187 2.52 15.89 -3.52
N PHE A 188 3.35 15.79 -4.55
CA PHE A 188 4.08 16.90 -5.16
C PHE A 188 4.31 16.61 -6.65
N GLY A 189 4.32 17.65 -7.48
CA GLY A 189 4.50 17.48 -8.92
C GLY A 189 5.96 17.20 -9.34
N GLY A 190 6.13 16.57 -10.50
CA GLY A 190 7.42 16.47 -11.19
C GLY A 190 7.41 17.31 -12.47
N ALA A 191 8.40 18.20 -12.63
CA ALA A 191 8.46 19.16 -13.75
C ALA A 191 8.49 18.50 -15.14
N LEU A 192 9.05 17.30 -15.25
CA LEU A 192 9.16 16.56 -16.52
C LEU A 192 8.01 15.58 -16.75
N VAL A 193 7.07 15.46 -15.80
CA VAL A 193 6.05 14.41 -15.79
C VAL A 193 4.68 14.92 -15.30
N PRO A 194 4.10 15.96 -15.96
CA PRO A 194 2.79 16.50 -15.57
C PRO A 194 1.64 15.48 -15.69
N GLY A 195 1.62 14.61 -16.70
CA GLY A 195 0.59 13.58 -16.89
C GLY A 195 0.66 12.47 -15.83
N TYR A 196 1.86 12.01 -15.48
CA TYR A 196 2.07 11.06 -14.41
C TYR A 196 1.70 11.66 -13.06
N SER A 197 2.14 12.89 -12.79
CA SER A 197 1.82 13.58 -11.53
C SER A 197 0.31 13.78 -11.38
N ALA A 198 -0.37 14.27 -12.44
CA ALA A 198 -1.81 14.44 -12.47
C ALA A 198 -2.55 13.11 -12.28
N SER A 199 -2.14 12.07 -13.00
CA SER A 199 -2.78 10.75 -12.91
C SER A 199 -2.62 10.12 -11.52
N LYS A 200 -1.43 10.16 -10.91
CA LYS A 200 -1.21 9.59 -9.56
C LYS A 200 -1.87 10.43 -8.45
N GLY A 201 -1.93 11.75 -8.60
CA GLY A 201 -2.76 12.62 -7.75
C GLY A 201 -4.25 12.30 -7.88
N GLY A 202 -4.72 12.06 -9.11
CA GLY A 202 -6.06 11.59 -9.41
C GLY A 202 -6.36 10.24 -8.76
N VAL A 203 -5.47 9.25 -8.87
CA VAL A 203 -5.62 7.92 -8.25
C VAL A 203 -5.76 8.04 -6.73
N ALA A 204 -5.01 8.93 -6.09
CA ALA A 204 -5.12 9.16 -4.64
C ALA A 204 -6.51 9.69 -4.23
N GLN A 205 -7.14 10.55 -5.04
CA GLN A 205 -8.49 11.05 -4.76
C GLN A 205 -9.57 10.06 -5.19
N LEU A 206 -9.40 9.40 -6.33
CA LEU A 206 -10.26 8.32 -6.81
C LEU A 206 -10.41 7.25 -5.75
N THR A 207 -9.30 6.81 -5.15
CA THR A 207 -9.29 5.83 -4.06
C THR A 207 -10.21 6.23 -2.92
N LYS A 208 -10.17 7.49 -2.46
CA LYS A 208 -11.03 7.95 -1.36
C LYS A 208 -12.49 8.02 -1.78
N SER A 209 -12.75 8.47 -3.00
CA SER A 209 -14.11 8.54 -3.56
C SER A 209 -14.74 7.14 -3.64
N LEU A 210 -14.01 6.16 -4.20
CA LEU A 210 -14.46 4.78 -4.31
C LEU A 210 -14.58 4.10 -2.94
N ALA A 211 -13.69 4.39 -1.99
CA ALA A 211 -13.80 3.87 -0.62
C ALA A 211 -15.12 4.29 0.05
N ILE A 212 -15.59 5.51 -0.21
CA ILE A 212 -16.88 6.00 0.29
C ILE A 212 -18.02 5.33 -0.49
N ALA A 213 -17.92 5.34 -1.83
CA ALA A 213 -18.99 4.85 -2.70
C ALA A 213 -19.26 3.35 -2.52
N TYR A 214 -18.24 2.53 -2.31
CA TYR A 214 -18.36 1.07 -2.27
C TYR A 214 -18.46 0.50 -0.84
N ALA A 215 -18.50 1.36 0.18
CA ALA A 215 -18.54 0.93 1.57
C ALA A 215 -19.80 0.11 1.92
N ALA A 216 -20.96 0.47 1.35
CA ALA A 216 -22.22 -0.23 1.59
C ALA A 216 -22.20 -1.70 1.08
N GLU A 217 -21.38 -1.96 0.06
CA GLU A 217 -21.14 -3.31 -0.49
C GLU A 217 -20.01 -4.05 0.24
N GLN A 218 -19.49 -3.48 1.33
CA GLN A 218 -18.37 -4.04 2.11
C GLN A 218 -17.06 -4.20 1.31
N ILE A 219 -16.89 -3.43 0.24
CA ILE A 219 -15.64 -3.39 -0.53
C ILE A 219 -14.69 -2.38 0.10
N ARG A 220 -13.47 -2.80 0.40
CA ARG A 220 -12.42 -1.91 0.93
C ARG A 220 -11.60 -1.35 -0.23
N VAL A 221 -11.38 -0.03 -0.25
CA VAL A 221 -10.54 0.60 -1.28
C VAL A 221 -9.45 1.43 -0.63
N ASN A 222 -8.20 1.13 -0.95
CA ASN A 222 -7.01 1.82 -0.43
C ASN A 222 -5.98 2.03 -1.53
N ALA A 223 -4.97 2.84 -1.25
CA ALA A 223 -3.84 3.00 -2.14
C ALA A 223 -2.50 2.94 -1.40
N ILE A 224 -1.52 2.39 -2.11
CA ILE A 224 -0.11 2.48 -1.77
C ILE A 224 0.52 3.59 -2.62
N ALA A 225 1.44 4.36 -2.04
CA ALA A 225 2.17 5.41 -2.74
C ALA A 225 3.68 5.13 -2.65
N PRO A 226 4.24 4.31 -3.57
CA PRO A 226 5.67 4.01 -3.61
C PRO A 226 6.51 5.26 -3.89
N GLY A 227 7.70 5.28 -3.29
CA GLY A 227 8.76 6.24 -3.53
C GLY A 227 9.60 5.89 -4.76
N TRP A 228 10.92 6.01 -4.63
CA TRP A 228 11.87 5.70 -5.69
C TRP A 228 12.23 4.22 -5.67
N ILE A 229 11.51 3.42 -6.45
CA ILE A 229 11.72 1.97 -6.57
C ILE A 229 12.45 1.66 -7.87
N ALA A 230 13.47 0.81 -7.82
CA ALA A 230 14.18 0.31 -8.99
C ALA A 230 13.26 -0.63 -9.79
N THR A 231 12.81 -0.15 -10.95
CA THR A 231 11.89 -0.84 -11.87
C THR A 231 12.19 -0.42 -13.30
N PRO A 232 11.68 -1.13 -14.33
CA PRO A 232 11.77 -0.66 -15.71
C PRO A 232 11.25 0.78 -15.89
N LEU A 233 10.18 1.16 -15.15
CA LEU A 233 9.58 2.50 -15.20
C LEU A 233 10.53 3.61 -14.71
N THR A 234 11.48 3.29 -13.84
CA THR A 234 12.44 4.24 -13.27
C THR A 234 13.84 4.09 -13.86
N GLN A 235 14.06 3.19 -14.82
CA GLN A 235 15.38 2.86 -15.36
C GLN A 235 16.14 4.09 -15.88
N ALA A 236 15.48 4.94 -16.65
CA ALA A 236 16.09 6.18 -17.18
C ALA A 236 16.58 7.17 -16.10
N LEU A 237 16.12 7.05 -14.84
CA LEU A 237 16.66 7.83 -13.71
C LEU A 237 17.80 7.11 -13.01
N GLN A 238 17.82 5.79 -13.02
CA GLN A 238 18.88 4.97 -12.45
C GLN A 238 20.15 5.09 -13.31
N ASP A 239 20.00 5.13 -14.63
CA ASP A 239 21.10 5.21 -15.59
C ASP A 239 21.69 6.63 -15.76
N ASP A 240 21.08 7.64 -15.13
CA ASP A 240 21.58 9.02 -15.09
C ASP A 240 22.20 9.29 -13.71
N PRO A 241 23.54 9.29 -13.57
CA PRO A 241 24.21 9.44 -12.28
C PRO A 241 23.81 10.73 -11.55
N ALA A 242 23.70 11.85 -12.26
CA ALA A 242 23.35 13.13 -11.65
C ALA A 242 21.93 13.12 -11.07
N ARG A 243 20.97 12.51 -11.79
CA ARG A 243 19.60 12.36 -11.29
C ARG A 243 19.49 11.33 -10.18
N SER A 244 20.19 10.20 -10.31
CA SER A 244 20.24 9.15 -9.30
C SER A 244 20.81 9.72 -7.99
N ASP A 245 21.94 10.41 -8.03
CA ASP A 245 22.56 11.04 -6.85
C ASP A 245 21.67 12.11 -6.21
N ALA A 246 21.00 12.94 -7.02
CA ALA A 246 20.03 13.91 -6.53
C ALA A 246 18.81 13.26 -5.84
N ILE A 247 18.40 12.07 -6.29
CA ILE A 247 17.34 11.27 -5.66
C ILE A 247 17.85 10.62 -4.38
N LEU A 248 19.04 10.00 -4.41
CA LEU A 248 19.60 9.26 -3.29
C LEU A 248 19.99 10.17 -2.13
N SER A 249 20.56 11.34 -2.41
CA SER A 249 20.95 12.34 -1.40
C SER A 249 19.79 12.84 -0.53
N ARG A 250 18.56 12.83 -1.05
CA ARG A 250 17.33 13.15 -0.31
C ARG A 250 16.51 11.92 0.10
N THR A 251 16.95 10.73 -0.26
CA THR A 251 16.33 9.46 0.17
C THR A 251 16.98 9.05 1.49
N PRO A 252 16.24 8.95 2.61
CA PRO A 252 16.87 8.74 3.92
C PRO A 252 17.74 7.48 4.07
N PHE A 253 17.50 6.45 3.26
CA PHE A 253 18.31 5.22 3.24
C PHE A 253 19.47 5.25 2.24
N GLY A 254 19.62 6.30 1.45
CA GLY A 254 20.69 6.42 0.45
C GLY A 254 20.69 5.34 -0.63
N ARG A 255 19.57 4.61 -0.80
CA ARG A 255 19.41 3.57 -1.83
C ARG A 255 18.06 3.66 -2.53
N TRP A 256 18.00 3.13 -3.74
CA TRP A 256 16.74 2.80 -4.40
C TRP A 256 16.00 1.73 -3.60
N GLY A 257 14.68 1.85 -3.55
CA GLY A 257 13.80 0.77 -3.10
C GLY A 257 13.80 -0.38 -4.09
N THR A 258 13.48 -1.58 -3.63
CA THR A 258 13.20 -2.73 -4.50
C THR A 258 11.69 -2.95 -4.61
N PRO A 259 11.19 -3.64 -5.65
CA PRO A 259 9.80 -4.07 -5.69
C PRO A 259 9.36 -4.84 -4.43
N ASP A 260 10.26 -5.62 -3.83
CA ASP A 260 10.01 -6.37 -2.60
C ASP A 260 9.82 -5.47 -1.38
N ASP A 261 10.45 -4.29 -1.33
CA ASP A 261 10.19 -3.29 -0.27
C ASP A 261 8.72 -2.80 -0.29
N VAL A 262 7.99 -3.03 -1.39
CA VAL A 262 6.57 -2.67 -1.56
C VAL A 262 5.63 -3.86 -1.37
N SER A 263 6.01 -5.05 -1.86
CA SER A 263 5.16 -6.25 -1.78
C SER A 263 5.25 -7.00 -0.45
N GLN A 264 6.41 -6.95 0.21
CA GLN A 264 6.67 -7.70 1.44
C GLN A 264 6.82 -6.73 2.63
N GLU A 265 6.09 -6.95 3.71
CA GLU A 265 6.49 -6.43 5.02
C GLU A 265 7.56 -7.37 5.61
N GLY A 266 8.79 -7.22 5.11
CA GLY A 266 10.03 -7.79 5.65
C GLY A 266 9.99 -9.21 6.21
N ARG A 267 10.49 -10.19 5.43
CA ARG A 267 11.48 -11.10 6.03
C ARG A 267 12.70 -10.25 6.35
N VAL A 268 12.71 -9.70 7.56
CA VAL A 268 13.86 -9.02 8.15
C VAL A 268 15.04 -9.98 8.02
N GLY A 269 16.08 -9.58 7.28
CA GLY A 269 17.35 -10.30 7.26
C GLY A 269 17.82 -10.58 8.69
N LYS A 270 18.58 -11.65 8.91
CA LYS A 270 19.02 -12.14 10.24
C LYS A 270 19.90 -11.16 11.05
N GLY A 271 19.86 -9.84 10.79
CA GLY A 271 20.68 -8.81 11.45
C GLY A 271 19.87 -7.72 12.17
N PRO A 272 20.32 -7.24 13.34
CA PRO A 272 19.67 -6.15 14.08
C PRO A 272 19.67 -4.79 13.37
N ARG A 273 20.48 -4.59 12.31
CA ARG A 273 20.57 -3.34 11.54
C ARG A 273 19.47 -3.19 10.46
N ASP A 274 18.82 -4.28 10.03
CA ASP A 274 17.74 -4.25 9.02
C ASP A 274 16.37 -3.87 9.59
N ARG A 275 16.24 -3.79 10.92
CA ARG A 275 14.95 -3.66 11.63
C ARG A 275 14.22 -2.33 11.41
N ALA A 276 14.89 -1.32 10.85
CA ALA A 276 14.32 -0.01 10.52
C ALA A 276 14.05 0.18 9.01
N ALA A 277 14.56 -0.71 8.13
CA ALA A 277 14.79 -0.44 6.72
C ALA A 277 13.53 -0.34 5.83
N GLY A 278 12.45 -1.08 6.12
CA GLY A 278 11.25 -1.13 5.25
C GLY A 278 10.20 -0.04 5.50
N ARG A 279 10.37 0.85 6.48
CA ARG A 279 9.24 1.65 7.02
C ARG A 279 8.94 2.97 6.30
N LEU A 280 9.73 3.37 5.29
CA LEU A 280 9.70 4.76 4.79
C LEU A 280 9.35 4.96 3.30
N GLN A 281 9.22 3.91 2.49
CA GLN A 281 9.12 4.11 1.02
C GLN A 281 7.72 3.95 0.43
N ALA A 282 6.73 3.48 1.18
CA ALA A 282 5.34 3.51 0.71
C ALA A 282 4.41 4.14 1.76
N ARG A 283 3.58 5.09 1.32
CA ARG A 283 2.58 5.74 2.18
C ARG A 283 1.20 5.17 1.89
N LEU A 284 0.45 4.87 2.96
CA LEU A 284 -0.94 4.48 2.85
C LEU A 284 -1.83 5.70 2.67
N LEU A 285 -2.67 5.65 1.64
CA LEU A 285 -3.69 6.64 1.35
C LEU A 285 -5.05 5.94 1.46
N GLY A 286 -5.79 6.26 2.53
CA GLY A 286 -7.12 5.70 2.78
C GLY A 286 -8.05 6.74 3.41
N ALA A 287 -9.36 6.56 3.24
CA ALA A 287 -10.37 7.35 3.92
C ALA A 287 -10.38 6.98 5.41
N ARG A 288 -10.14 7.95 6.31
CA ARG A 288 -10.25 7.73 7.75
C ARG A 288 -11.72 7.69 8.16
N HIS A 289 -12.36 6.52 8.12
CA HIS A 289 -13.63 6.32 8.84
C HIS A 289 -13.33 6.00 10.31
N ARG A 290 -13.88 6.79 11.25
CA ARG A 290 -13.72 6.63 12.70
C ARG A 290 -14.49 5.40 13.25
N ALA A 291 -14.21 4.20 12.74
CA ALA A 291 -14.79 2.97 13.27
C ALA A 291 -13.75 1.91 13.68
N PHE A 292 -12.47 2.08 13.36
CA PHE A 292 -11.43 1.11 13.73
C PHE A 292 -10.37 1.72 14.65
N GLY A 293 -10.24 1.13 15.84
CA GLY A 293 -9.37 1.55 16.91
C GLY A 293 -7.90 1.70 16.50
N ARG A 294 -7.20 2.59 17.21
CA ARG A 294 -5.80 2.98 16.97
C ARG A 294 -4.85 1.77 16.89
N ARG A 295 -4.44 1.36 15.68
CA ARG A 295 -3.19 0.62 15.45
C ARG A 295 -2.49 1.12 14.19
N ARG A 296 -1.15 1.15 14.27
CA ARG A 296 -0.21 1.81 13.34
C ARG A 296 -0.33 1.25 11.93
N SER A 297 -0.09 2.11 10.95
CA SER A 297 -0.05 1.89 9.50
C SER A 297 0.71 0.61 9.13
N ARG A 298 0.05 -0.32 8.43
CA ARG A 298 0.64 -1.53 7.84
C ARG A 298 0.08 -1.72 6.43
N GLN A 299 0.96 -1.92 5.44
CA GLN A 299 0.58 -1.85 4.03
C GLN A 299 -0.17 -3.08 3.54
N LEU A 300 0.17 -4.29 4.02
CA LEU A 300 -0.60 -5.51 3.74
C LEU A 300 -1.86 -5.64 4.61
N ALA A 301 -1.98 -4.90 5.72
CA ALA A 301 -3.22 -4.85 6.51
C ALA A 301 -4.40 -4.27 5.70
N LEU A 302 -4.13 -3.65 4.56
CA LEU A 302 -5.13 -3.22 3.59
C LEU A 302 -5.86 -4.38 2.90
N LEU A 303 -5.31 -5.60 2.93
CA LEU A 303 -5.85 -6.76 2.23
C LEU A 303 -6.57 -7.73 3.16
N VAL A 304 -6.28 -7.69 4.47
CA VAL A 304 -6.87 -8.60 5.46
C VAL A 304 -8.31 -8.18 5.81
N PRO A 305 -9.29 -9.10 5.78
CA PRO A 305 -10.65 -8.81 6.24
C PRO A 305 -10.67 -8.49 7.75
N PRO A 306 -11.59 -7.65 8.23
CA PRO A 306 -11.74 -7.46 9.67
C PRO A 306 -12.11 -8.80 10.34
N ARG A 307 -11.52 -9.10 11.50
CA ARG A 307 -11.97 -10.23 12.32
C ARG A 307 -13.45 -10.01 12.64
N GLY A 308 -14.31 -10.95 12.28
CA GLY A 308 -15.70 -10.97 12.71
C GLY A 308 -15.79 -10.94 14.24
N PRO A 309 -16.93 -10.51 14.82
CA PRO A 309 -17.13 -10.62 16.25
C PRO A 309 -16.91 -12.08 16.67
N ALA A 310 -16.13 -12.28 17.73
CA ALA A 310 -15.92 -13.59 18.30
C ALA A 310 -17.31 -14.17 18.63
N VAL A 311 -17.71 -15.19 17.88
CA VAL A 311 -18.89 -15.97 18.22
C VAL A 311 -18.52 -16.67 19.52
N SER A 312 -19.11 -16.23 20.63
CA SER A 312 -19.12 -17.00 21.87
C SER A 312 -19.87 -18.29 21.56
N GLN A 313 -19.14 -19.37 21.29
CA GLN A 313 -19.71 -20.69 21.47
C GLN A 313 -19.81 -20.92 22.97
N GLY A 314 -21.04 -20.98 23.46
CA GLY A 314 -21.37 -21.45 24.80
C GLY A 314 -21.16 -22.97 24.93
N PRO A 315 -21.70 -23.62 25.96
CA PRO A 315 -22.87 -23.23 26.77
C PRO A 315 -22.58 -22.27 27.94
#